data_AF-A0A7J3VGK9-F1
#
_entry.id   AF-A0A7J3VGK9-F1
#
_cell.length_a   1.000
_cell.length_b   1.000
_cell.length_c   1.000
_cell.angle_alpha   90.00
_cell.angle_beta   90.00
_cell.angle_gamma   90.00
#
_symmetry.space_group_name_H-M   'P 1'
#
loop_
_entity.id
_entity.type
_entity.pdbx_description
1 polymer ?
#
loop_
_entity_poly.entity_id
_entity_poly.type
_entity_poly.pdbx_seq_one_letter_code
_entity_poly.pdbx_strand_id
1 'polypeptide(L)' 'MEYMYAAMLLHSAGKEISEDAVTNTLTAAGVSADSSRVKALCAALADVDI' A
#
# COMPACT_ATOMS: atom_id res chain seq x y z
N MET A 1 2.04 -5.82 9.43
CA MET A 1 0.65 -5.86 8.93
C MET A 1 0.20 -4.49 8.40
N GLU A 2 0.97 -3.42 8.62
CA GLU A 2 0.61 -2.07 8.22
C GLU A 2 0.37 -1.90 6.70
N TYR A 3 1.10 -2.64 5.87
CA TYR A 3 1.00 -2.58 4.41
C TYR A 3 -0.38 -3.03 3.89
N MET A 4 -0.95 -4.09 4.49
CA MET A 4 -2.30 -4.53 4.12
C MET A 4 -3.36 -3.54 4.55
N TYR A 5 -3.22 -2.91 5.72
CA TYR A 5 -4.15 -1.87 6.15
C TYR A 5 -4.05 -0.61 5.30
N ALA A 6 -2.84 -0.22 4.89
CA ALA A 6 -2.65 0.87 3.94
C ALA A 6 -3.28 0.55 2.57
N ALA A 7 -3.08 -0.66 2.06
CA ALA A 7 -3.72 -1.13 0.84
C ALA A 7 -5.26 -1.12 0.94
N MET A 8 -5.83 -1.68 2.01
CA MET A 8 -7.28 -1.68 2.22
C MET A 8 -7.84 -0.26 2.37
N LEU A 9 -7.11 0.64 3.05
CA LEU A 9 -7.51 2.04 3.19
C LEU A 9 -7.52 2.76 1.84
N LEU A 10 -6.48 2.57 1.03
CA LEU A 10 -6.39 3.15 -0.31
C LEU A 10 -7.51 2.62 -1.21
N HIS A 11 -7.73 1.31 -1.20
CA HIS A 11 -8.83 0.67 -1.93
C HIS A 11 -10.20 1.20 -1.47
N SER A 12 -10.44 1.26 -0.15
CA SER A 12 -11.69 1.79 0.41
C SER A 12 -11.92 3.27 0.05
N ALA A 13 -10.83 4.04 -0.12
CA ALA A 13 -10.88 5.42 -0.57
C ALA A 13 -11.02 5.56 -2.10
N GLY A 14 -11.10 4.45 -2.86
CA GLY A 14 -11.14 4.45 -4.33
C GLY A 14 -9.83 4.93 -4.97
N LYS A 15 -8.72 4.88 -4.23
CA LYS A 15 -7.38 5.26 -4.69
C LYS A 15 -6.66 4.02 -5.21
N GLU A 16 -5.91 4.20 -6.29
CA GLU A 16 -5.03 3.16 -6.82
C GLU A 16 -3.93 2.80 -5.81
N ILE A 17 -3.66 1.51 -5.65
CA ILE A 17 -2.60 1.01 -4.78
C ILE A 17 -1.29 1.05 -5.56
N SER A 18 -0.56 2.15 -5.42
CA SER A 18 0.78 2.32 -6.00
C SER A 18 1.86 2.39 -4.92
N GLU A 19 3.13 2.22 -5.32
CA GLU A 19 4.26 2.33 -4.40
C GLU A 19 4.28 3.67 -3.67
N ASP A 20 4.01 4.76 -4.41
CA ASP A 20 3.96 6.10 -3.85
C ASP A 20 2.78 6.28 -2.90
N ALA A 21 1.61 5.75 -3.25
CA ALA A 21 0.40 5.88 -2.43
C ALA A 21 0.58 5.15 -1.09
N VAL A 22 1.10 3.93 -1.11
CA VAL A 22 1.35 3.13 0.10
C VAL A 22 2.46 3.77 0.94
N THR A 23 3.56 4.20 0.31
CA THR A 23 4.69 4.85 1.00
C THR A 23 4.26 6.15 1.67
N ASN A 24 3.51 7.00 0.99
CA ASN A 24 3.00 8.25 1.56
C ASN A 24 2.01 8.00 2.71
N THR A 25 1.15 6.98 2.58
CA THR A 25 0.18 6.63 3.62
C THR A 25 0.87 6.14 4.88
N LEU A 26 1.87 5.25 4.74
CA LEU A 26 2.66 4.75 5.86
C LEU A 26 3.50 5.85 6.50
N THR A 27 4.13 6.71 5.69
CA THR A 27 4.92 7.84 6.18
C THR A 27 4.06 8.86 6.92
N ALA A 28 2.86 9.15 6.41
CA ALA A 28 1.89 10.03 7.09
C ALA A 28 1.40 9.44 8.42
N ALA A 29 1.36 8.11 8.54
CA ALA A 29 1.08 7.40 9.79
C ALA A 29 2.31 7.30 10.72
N GLY A 30 3.48 7.84 10.34
CA GLY A 30 4.72 7.77 11.11
C GLY A 30 5.45 6.42 11.03
N VAL A 31 5.09 5.58 10.06
CA VAL A 31 5.68 4.26 9.84
C VAL A 31 6.73 4.34 8.74
N SER A 32 7.88 3.72 8.98
CA SER A 32 8.95 3.61 7.98
C SER A 32 8.57 2.59 6.91
N ALA A 33 8.26 3.07 5.70
CA ALA A 33 7.87 2.23 4.58
C ALA A 33 9.10 1.57 3.93
N ASP A 34 9.12 0.24 3.87
CA ASP A 34 10.14 -0.52 3.17
C ASP A 34 9.74 -0.73 1.70
N SER A 35 10.48 -0.08 0.80
CA SER A 35 10.26 -0.15 -0.65
C SER A 35 10.17 -1.59 -1.19
N SER A 36 10.92 -2.53 -0.63
CA SER A 36 10.93 -3.94 -1.05
C SER A 36 9.60 -4.61 -0.74
N ARG A 37 9.01 -4.30 0.42
CA ARG A 37 7.71 -4.82 0.86
C ARG A 37 6.56 -4.16 0.13
N VAL A 38 6.65 -2.84 -0.11
CA VAL A 38 5.66 -2.11 -0.90
C VAL A 38 5.58 -2.66 -2.33
N LYS A 39 6.74 -2.94 -2.95
CA LYS A 39 6.82 -3.60 -4.27
C LYS A 39 6.18 -4.97 -4.27
N ALA A 40 6.53 -5.82 -3.28
CA ALA A 40 5.94 -7.14 -3.17
C ALA A 40 4.42 -7.09 -2.99
N LEU A 41 3.92 -6.11 -2.24
CA LEU A 41 2.48 -5.89 -2.04
C LEU A 41 1.80 -5.44 -3.34
N CYS A 42 2.34 -4.43 -4.04
CA CYS A 42 1.77 -3.96 -5.31
C CYS A 42 1.77 -5.08 -6.36
N ALA A 43 2.85 -5.87 -6.44
CA ALA A 43 2.93 -7.01 -7.35
C ALA A 43 1.92 -8.11 -6.98
N ALA A 44 1.72 -8.39 -5.70
CA ALA A 44 0.74 -9.38 -5.24
C ALA A 44 -0.71 -8.93 -5.45
N LEU A 45 -0.97 -7.63 -5.44
CA LEU A 45 -2.31 -7.04 -5.65
C LEU A 45 -2.60 -6.71 -7.11
N ALA A 46 -1.58 -6.67 -7.98
CA ALA A 46 -1.75 -6.37 -9.41
C ALA A 46 -2.60 -7.42 -10.16
N ASP A 47 -2.64 -8.66 -9.66
CA ASP A 47 -3.42 -9.77 -10.22
C ASP A 47 -4.64 -10.14 -9.34
N VAL A 48 -4.91 -9.34 -8.30
CA VAL A 48 -6.01 -9.58 -7.38
C VAL A 48 -6.98 -8.42 -7.50
N ASP A 49 -8.16 -8.71 -8.07
CA ASP A 49 -9.31 -7.81 -7.99
C ASP A 49 -9.77 -7.76 -6.53
N ILE A 50 -9.32 -6.72 -5.82
CA ILE A 50 -9.70 -6.39 -4.44
C ILE A 50 -10.90 -5.47 -4.41
#